data_AF-A0A958JIX4-F1
#
_entry.id   AF-A0A958JIX4-F1
#
_cell.length_a   1.000
_cell.length_b   1.000
_cell.length_c   1.000
_cell.angle_alpha   90.00
_cell.angle_beta   90.00
_cell.angle_gamma   90.00
#
_symmetry.space_group_name_H-M   'P 1'
#
loop_
_entity.id
_entity.type
_entity.pdbx_description
1 polymer ?
#
loop_
_entity_poly.entity_id
_entity_poly.type
_entity_poly.pdbx_seq_one_letter_code
_entity_poly.pdbx_strand_id
1 'polypeptide(L)'
;MYNTPRICRPTMLAILGLSVLSTTAFAEDEKKEADAAAVDAGEPDADEPLTGKNGIDLICQTEIRYTWQRAAKTDGKSPAPAGDPIEAYFATVGERGLSQKDVRVKLESKLAGVQQDAIEYCRRTHQDQAQCVATRLRSLAQDYNMMDFKARSALLSAIQEDCASNTGVCLSTQAAPIKCHVDRPPDLAPESSSESSGAGEKKEEKKK
;
A
#
# COMPACT_ATOMS: atom_id res chain seq x y z
N MET A 1 14.95 49.03 25.99
CA MET A 1 14.27 48.14 26.96
C MET A 1 14.45 46.70 26.48
N TYR A 2 15.46 46.01 26.99
CA TYR A 2 15.79 44.63 26.57
C TYR A 2 15.16 43.65 27.55
N ASN A 3 14.27 42.79 27.05
CA ASN A 3 13.53 41.83 27.83
C ASN A 3 14.12 40.42 27.55
N THR A 4 14.94 39.93 28.46
CA THR A 4 15.52 38.57 28.44
C THR A 4 14.56 37.58 29.11
N PRO A 5 14.19 36.46 28.46
CA PRO A 5 13.42 35.41 29.11
C PRO A 5 14.29 34.51 30.02
N ARG A 6 13.68 34.13 31.14
CA ARG A 6 14.24 33.33 32.23
C ARG A 6 14.53 31.89 31.80
N ILE A 7 15.71 31.45 32.19
CA ILE A 7 16.21 30.08 32.13
C ILE A 7 15.48 29.25 33.20
N CYS A 8 14.65 28.28 32.78
CA CYS A 8 14.13 27.24 33.66
C CYS A 8 15.09 26.03 33.62
N ARG A 9 15.72 25.75 34.76
CA ARG A 9 16.47 24.51 35.01
C ARG A 9 15.49 23.35 35.27
N PRO A 10 15.69 22.16 34.67
CA PRO A 10 15.09 20.94 35.20
C PRO A 10 16.00 20.34 36.29
N THR A 11 15.38 20.10 37.43
CA THR A 11 15.90 19.39 38.60
C THR A 11 16.26 17.95 38.21
N MET A 12 17.53 17.57 38.34
CA MET A 12 17.96 16.17 38.33
C MET A 12 17.41 15.48 39.58
N LEU A 13 16.49 14.54 39.40
CA LEU A 13 16.17 13.55 40.43
C LEU A 13 16.90 12.25 40.07
N ALA A 14 17.95 11.96 40.83
CA ALA A 14 18.64 10.68 40.82
C ALA A 14 17.76 9.65 41.53
N ILE A 15 17.34 8.61 40.80
CA ILE A 15 16.75 7.40 41.41
C ILE A 15 17.80 6.29 41.27
N LEU A 16 18.45 6.04 42.41
CA LEU A 16 19.26 4.87 42.69
C LEU A 16 18.35 3.63 42.78
N GLY A 17 18.74 2.60 42.03
CA GLY A 17 18.73 1.18 42.42
C GLY A 17 17.41 0.54 42.83
N LEU A 18 17.01 -0.51 42.10
CA LEU A 18 16.72 -1.80 42.74
C LEU A 18 16.87 -2.92 41.71
N SER A 19 17.82 -3.81 41.97
CA SER A 19 18.00 -5.09 41.32
C SER A 19 16.88 -6.05 41.72
N VAL A 20 16.23 -6.69 40.74
CA VAL A 20 15.65 -8.03 40.94
C VAL A 20 15.89 -8.84 39.66
N LEU A 21 16.83 -9.78 39.74
CA LEU A 21 16.88 -10.91 38.83
C LEU A 21 15.69 -11.82 39.18
N SER A 22 14.93 -12.25 38.18
CA SER A 22 14.07 -13.42 38.29
C SER A 22 14.13 -14.19 36.98
N THR A 23 14.98 -15.22 37.01
CA THR A 23 14.95 -16.35 36.10
C THR A 23 13.71 -17.17 36.39
N THR A 24 12.81 -17.31 35.42
CA THR A 24 11.87 -18.43 35.37
C THR A 24 12.06 -19.14 34.04
N ALA A 25 12.80 -20.24 34.10
CA ALA A 25 12.68 -21.32 33.13
C ALA A 25 11.27 -21.92 33.28
N PHE A 26 10.55 -22.08 32.18
CA PHE A 26 9.39 -22.96 32.12
C PHE A 26 9.61 -23.96 30.99
N ALA A 27 9.35 -25.20 31.37
CA ALA A 27 9.64 -26.44 30.67
C ALA A 27 8.82 -26.60 29.38
N GLU A 28 9.41 -27.36 28.47
CA GLU A 28 8.77 -28.05 27.36
C GLU A 28 7.76 -29.09 27.89
N ASP A 29 6.62 -29.25 27.22
CA ASP A 29 5.93 -30.54 27.12
C ASP A 29 5.09 -30.61 25.83
N GLU A 30 4.93 -31.85 25.36
CA GLU A 30 4.73 -32.31 24.00
C GLU A 30 3.29 -32.25 23.42
N LYS A 31 3.25 -32.06 22.09
CA LYS A 31 2.55 -32.87 21.07
C LYS A 31 1.05 -33.22 21.24
N LYS A 32 0.24 -32.72 20.29
CA LYS A 32 -0.88 -33.49 19.71
C LYS A 32 -1.21 -33.07 18.27
N GLU A 33 -0.96 -33.99 17.33
CA GLU A 33 -1.61 -34.13 16.01
C GLU A 33 -3.14 -34.32 16.20
N ALA A 34 -4.07 -34.10 15.27
CA ALA A 34 -4.03 -34.05 13.81
C ALA A 34 -5.27 -33.29 13.27
N ASP A 35 -5.18 -33.00 11.97
CA ASP A 35 -6.26 -33.05 10.96
C ASP A 35 -7.14 -31.81 10.73
N ALA A 36 -6.83 -31.09 9.65
CA ALA A 36 -7.85 -30.52 8.78
C ALA A 36 -7.28 -30.28 7.37
N ALA A 37 -7.74 -31.14 6.45
CA ALA A 37 -8.17 -30.83 5.09
C ALA A 37 -7.17 -30.20 4.09
N ALA A 38 -6.86 -31.01 3.08
CA ALA A 38 -6.33 -30.61 1.79
C ALA A 38 -7.12 -29.45 1.16
N VAL A 39 -6.39 -28.46 0.67
CA VAL A 39 -6.82 -27.60 -0.44
C VAL A 39 -5.72 -27.64 -1.48
N ASP A 40 -5.91 -28.53 -2.43
CA ASP A 40 -5.29 -28.52 -3.74
C ASP A 40 -5.69 -27.22 -4.45
N ALA A 41 -4.76 -26.29 -4.54
CA ALA A 41 -4.82 -25.18 -5.45
C ALA A 41 -3.42 -25.07 -6.06
N GLY A 42 -3.27 -25.70 -7.23
CA GLY A 42 -2.05 -25.69 -8.02
C GLY A 42 -1.44 -24.30 -8.08
N GLU A 43 -0.29 -24.18 -7.43
CA GLU A 43 0.68 -23.13 -7.65
C GLU A 43 1.16 -23.30 -9.09
N PRO A 44 0.93 -22.35 -10.02
CA PRO A 44 1.59 -22.42 -11.30
C PRO A 44 3.08 -22.15 -11.05
N ASP A 45 3.87 -23.22 -11.11
CA ASP A 45 5.33 -23.21 -11.16
C ASP A 45 5.81 -22.04 -12.03
N ALA A 46 6.28 -20.98 -11.38
CA ALA A 46 6.93 -19.84 -12.01
C ALA A 46 8.45 -19.98 -11.88
N ASP A 47 8.97 -21.17 -12.21
CA ASP A 47 10.39 -21.52 -12.13
C ASP A 47 10.95 -22.06 -13.46
N GLU A 48 10.37 -21.69 -14.60
CA GLU A 48 11.16 -21.64 -15.84
C GLU A 48 12.01 -20.36 -15.80
N PRO A 49 13.35 -20.45 -15.70
CA PRO A 49 14.19 -19.27 -15.69
C PRO A 49 14.08 -18.60 -17.07
N LEU A 50 13.34 -17.49 -17.14
CA LEU A 50 13.35 -16.61 -18.30
C LEU A 50 14.74 -15.98 -18.37
N THR A 51 15.67 -16.69 -19.01
CA THR A 51 16.95 -16.13 -19.39
C THR A 51 16.67 -15.31 -20.64
N GLY A 52 16.86 -13.99 -20.55
CA GLY A 52 16.76 -13.12 -21.71
C GLY A 52 17.74 -13.63 -22.76
N LYS A 53 17.22 -14.23 -23.83
CA LYS A 53 18.05 -14.55 -25.01
C LYS A 53 18.58 -13.22 -25.53
N ASN A 54 19.90 -13.07 -25.50
CA ASN A 54 20.71 -11.99 -26.07
C ASN A 54 19.94 -10.70 -26.44
N GLY A 55 19.84 -9.76 -25.51
CA GLY A 55 19.39 -8.39 -25.78
C GLY A 55 17.90 -8.10 -25.55
N ILE A 56 17.16 -8.97 -24.88
CA ILE A 56 15.77 -8.69 -24.50
C ILE A 56 15.72 -8.31 -23.01
N ASP A 57 15.19 -7.12 -22.73
CA ASP A 57 15.02 -6.62 -21.37
C ASP A 57 13.89 -7.38 -20.66
N LEU A 58 14.21 -7.93 -19.49
CA LEU A 58 13.23 -8.52 -18.59
C LEU A 58 12.79 -7.46 -17.57
N ILE A 59 11.48 -7.30 -17.43
CA ILE A 59 10.86 -6.35 -16.51
C ILE A 59 10.08 -7.13 -15.47
N CYS A 60 10.45 -6.97 -14.20
CA CYS A 60 9.66 -7.47 -13.08
C CYS A 60 8.94 -6.32 -12.42
N GLN A 61 7.66 -6.49 -12.11
CA GLN A 61 6.82 -5.50 -11.45
C GLN A 61 6.05 -6.12 -10.29
N THR A 62 5.80 -5.31 -9.28
CA THR A 62 4.95 -5.62 -8.14
C THR A 62 4.09 -4.42 -7.81
N GLU A 63 2.86 -4.68 -7.40
CA GLU A 63 1.90 -3.67 -6.99
C GLU A 63 1.89 -3.60 -5.46
N ILE A 64 1.98 -2.39 -4.92
CA ILE A 64 1.95 -2.16 -3.48
C ILE A 64 0.62 -1.54 -3.12
N ARG A 65 -0.03 -2.15 -2.13
CA ARG A 65 -1.30 -1.71 -1.57
C ARG A 65 -1.15 -1.48 -0.07
N TYR A 66 -1.98 -0.60 0.46
CA TYR A 66 -2.11 -0.42 1.89
C TYR A 66 -3.56 -0.59 2.31
N THR A 67 -3.75 -1.08 3.53
CA THR A 67 -5.06 -1.24 4.14
C THR A 67 -5.22 -0.22 5.25
N TRP A 68 -6.41 0.37 5.32
CA TRP A 68 -6.76 1.33 6.35
C TRP A 68 -8.23 1.20 6.71
N GLN A 69 -8.60 1.66 7.89
CA GLN A 69 -9.95 1.54 8.40
C GLN A 69 -10.44 2.88 8.91
N ARG A 70 -11.66 3.25 8.58
CA ARG A 70 -12.25 4.51 9.03
C ARG A 70 -12.48 4.49 10.54
N ALA A 71 -12.32 5.64 11.17
CA ALA A 71 -12.73 5.79 12.56
C ALA A 71 -14.27 5.75 12.64
N ALA A 72 -14.79 5.13 13.71
CA ALA A 72 -16.20 5.23 14.04
C ALA A 72 -16.57 6.70 14.25
N LYS A 73 -17.74 7.10 13.73
CA LYS A 73 -18.40 8.31 14.21
C LYS A 73 -18.77 8.06 15.66
N THR A 74 -18.05 8.70 16.56
CA THR A 74 -18.35 8.63 17.98
C THR A 74 -18.91 9.96 18.44
N ASP A 75 -20.03 9.91 19.16
CA ASP A 75 -20.65 11.07 19.79
C ASP A 75 -19.86 11.56 21.02
N GLY A 76 -18.52 11.59 20.93
CA GLY A 76 -17.62 12.02 22.02
C GLY A 76 -16.95 10.91 22.82
N LYS A 77 -16.95 9.65 22.36
CA LYS A 77 -16.18 8.55 22.97
C LYS A 77 -15.03 8.12 22.05
N SER A 78 -13.92 7.60 22.60
CA SER A 78 -12.70 7.28 21.83
C SER A 78 -12.98 6.63 20.46
N PRO A 79 -12.34 7.08 19.35
CA PRO A 79 -12.60 6.55 18.02
C PRO A 79 -12.19 5.08 17.96
N ALA A 80 -13.17 4.19 18.05
CA ALA A 80 -12.98 2.79 17.72
C ALA A 80 -12.90 2.63 16.20
N PRO A 81 -12.17 1.63 15.67
CA PRO A 81 -12.25 1.29 14.25
C PRO A 81 -13.70 0.94 13.86
N ALA A 82 -14.20 1.50 12.77
CA ALA A 82 -15.53 1.19 12.23
C ALA A 82 -15.47 0.72 10.78
N GLY A 83 -16.31 -0.26 10.48
CA GLY A 83 -16.47 -0.83 9.14
C GLY A 83 -15.34 -1.80 8.78
N ASP A 84 -15.39 -2.32 7.56
CA ASP A 84 -14.38 -3.26 7.08
C ASP A 84 -13.09 -2.52 6.64
N PRO A 85 -11.91 -3.18 6.75
CA PRO A 85 -10.67 -2.65 6.20
C PRO A 85 -10.80 -2.33 4.70
N ILE A 86 -10.41 -1.11 4.34
CA ILE A 86 -10.41 -0.62 2.96
C ILE A 86 -8.99 -0.79 2.42
N GLU A 87 -8.88 -1.53 1.31
CA GLU A 87 -7.63 -1.65 0.56
C GLU A 87 -7.51 -0.50 -0.46
N ALA A 88 -6.34 0.12 -0.54
CA ALA A 88 -6.03 1.20 -1.45
C ALA A 88 -4.71 0.93 -2.19
N TYR A 89 -4.70 1.25 -3.49
CA TYR A 89 -3.50 1.22 -4.31
C TYR A 89 -2.54 2.35 -3.95
N PHE A 90 -1.25 2.06 -3.87
CA PHE A 90 -0.21 3.05 -3.67
C PHE A 90 0.61 3.28 -4.95
N ALA A 91 1.32 2.25 -5.39
CA ALA A 91 2.25 2.37 -6.51
C ALA A 91 2.57 0.99 -7.11
N THR A 92 2.99 1.00 -8.37
CA THR A 92 3.61 -0.15 -9.04
C THR A 92 5.10 0.09 -9.11
N VAL A 93 5.88 -0.81 -8.52
CA VAL A 93 7.33 -0.75 -8.52
C VAL A 93 7.85 -1.78 -9.51
N GLY A 94 8.77 -1.36 -10.38
CA GLY A 94 9.34 -2.23 -11.39
C GLY A 94 10.84 -2.06 -11.53
N GLU A 95 11.52 -3.16 -11.80
CA GLU A 95 12.94 -3.21 -12.11
C GLU A 95 13.17 -3.91 -13.45
N ARG A 96 14.25 -3.54 -14.12
CA ARG A 96 14.64 -4.12 -15.42
C ARG A 96 16.03 -4.74 -15.35
N GLY A 97 16.28 -5.77 -16.15
CA GLY A 97 17.60 -6.37 -16.28
C GLY A 97 17.63 -7.59 -17.19
N LEU A 98 18.80 -8.24 -17.24
CA LEU A 98 19.09 -9.33 -18.17
C LEU A 98 18.72 -10.72 -17.61
N SER A 99 18.68 -10.85 -16.28
CA SER A 99 18.43 -12.09 -15.55
C SER A 99 17.24 -11.91 -14.62
N GLN A 100 16.23 -12.77 -14.73
CA GLN A 100 15.06 -12.76 -13.84
C GLN A 100 15.45 -12.83 -12.37
N LYS A 101 16.45 -13.64 -12.02
CA LYS A 101 16.92 -13.80 -10.65
C LYS A 101 17.50 -12.49 -10.11
N ASP A 102 18.32 -11.81 -10.89
CA ASP A 102 18.98 -10.57 -10.45
C ASP A 102 17.98 -9.43 -10.31
N VAL A 103 17.02 -9.34 -11.25
CA VAL A 103 15.95 -8.34 -11.22
C VAL A 103 15.03 -8.58 -10.02
N ARG A 104 14.66 -9.83 -9.75
CA ARG A 104 13.83 -10.19 -8.59
C ARG A 104 14.51 -9.80 -7.28
N VAL A 105 15.79 -10.16 -7.08
CA VAL A 105 16.55 -9.80 -5.88
C VAL A 105 16.66 -8.28 -5.70
N LYS A 106 16.89 -7.53 -6.78
CA LYS A 106 16.91 -6.06 -6.73
C LYS A 106 15.55 -5.49 -6.35
N LEU A 107 14.47 -6.01 -6.94
CA LEU A 107 13.12 -5.57 -6.63
C LEU A 107 12.76 -5.86 -5.16
N GLU A 108 13.06 -7.06 -4.68
CA GLU A 108 12.86 -7.47 -3.28
C GLU A 108 13.62 -6.56 -2.31
N SER A 109 14.86 -6.17 -2.65
CA SER A 109 15.63 -5.24 -1.82
C SER A 109 14.99 -3.85 -1.69
N LYS A 110 14.17 -3.43 -2.66
CA LYS A 110 13.45 -2.15 -2.65
C LYS A 110 12.08 -2.24 -1.98
N LEU A 111 11.47 -3.42 -1.92
CA LEU A 111 10.11 -3.62 -1.42
C LEU A 111 9.90 -3.07 -0.01
N ALA A 112 10.83 -3.33 0.91
CA ALA A 112 10.71 -2.86 2.28
C ALA A 112 10.66 -1.32 2.38
N GLY A 113 11.46 -0.63 1.56
CA GLY A 113 11.46 0.84 1.51
C GLY A 113 10.14 1.37 0.98
N VAL A 114 9.63 0.82 -0.12
CA VAL A 114 8.38 1.32 -0.71
C VAL A 114 7.16 0.95 0.13
N GLN A 115 7.18 -0.19 0.84
CA GLN A 115 6.16 -0.52 1.84
C GLN A 115 6.17 0.46 3.01
N GLN A 116 7.35 0.93 3.44
CA GLN A 116 7.47 1.97 4.46
C GLN A 116 6.93 3.32 3.95
N ASP A 117 7.24 3.69 2.71
CA ASP A 117 6.69 4.89 2.09
C ASP A 117 5.16 4.82 1.98
N ALA A 118 4.61 3.65 1.66
CA ALA A 118 3.17 3.41 1.57
C ALA A 118 2.47 3.59 2.91
N ILE A 119 3.04 3.10 4.02
CA ILE A 119 2.44 3.29 5.34
C ILE A 119 2.51 4.75 5.78
N GLU A 120 3.62 5.45 5.51
CA GLU A 120 3.76 6.87 5.83
C GLU A 120 2.80 7.73 4.99
N TYR A 121 2.64 7.41 3.71
CA TYR A 121 1.63 8.02 2.85
C TYR A 121 0.22 7.81 3.40
N CYS A 122 -0.10 6.58 3.83
CA CYS A 122 -1.38 6.27 4.45
C CYS A 122 -1.60 7.14 5.70
N ARG A 123 -0.63 7.23 6.60
CA ARG A 123 -0.74 8.02 7.84
C ARG A 123 -0.97 9.49 7.54
N ARG A 124 -0.21 10.07 6.61
CA ARG A 124 -0.38 11.47 6.20
C ARG A 124 -1.75 11.75 5.56
N THR A 125 -2.32 10.76 4.88
CA THR A 125 -3.59 10.92 4.18
C THR A 125 -4.80 10.71 5.10
N HIS A 126 -4.72 9.70 5.97
CA HIS A 126 -5.88 9.21 6.72
C HIS A 126 -5.79 9.45 8.24
N GLN A 127 -4.60 9.64 8.81
CA GLN A 127 -4.43 9.91 10.25
C GLN A 127 -4.16 11.38 10.56
N ASP A 128 -3.63 12.17 9.61
CA ASP A 128 -3.29 13.57 9.83
C ASP A 128 -4.50 14.50 9.64
N GLN A 129 -5.29 14.65 10.71
CA GLN A 129 -6.45 15.54 10.73
C GLN A 129 -6.05 17.00 10.47
N ALA A 130 -4.91 17.44 10.98
CA ALA A 130 -4.44 18.82 10.82
C ALA A 130 -4.15 19.11 9.34
N GLN A 131 -3.52 18.18 8.64
CA GLN A 131 -3.27 18.31 7.21
C GLN A 131 -4.55 18.30 6.37
N CYS A 132 -5.55 17.49 6.75
CA CYS A 132 -6.87 17.52 6.11
C CYS A 132 -7.51 18.92 6.23
N VAL A 133 -7.60 19.46 7.44
CA VAL A 133 -8.19 20.78 7.71
C VAL A 133 -7.40 21.88 6.97
N ALA A 134 -6.07 21.85 7.04
CA ALA A 134 -5.22 22.84 6.39
C ALA A 134 -5.38 22.81 4.86
N THR A 135 -5.47 21.63 4.25
CA THR A 135 -5.66 21.49 2.80
C THR A 135 -7.03 22.02 2.36
N ARG A 136 -8.09 21.70 3.11
CA ARG A 136 -9.44 22.24 2.85
C ARG A 136 -9.48 23.76 3.00
N LEU A 137 -8.90 24.31 4.06
CA LEU A 137 -8.84 25.76 4.25
C LEU A 137 -8.03 26.46 3.17
N ARG A 138 -6.91 25.90 2.71
CA ARG A 138 -6.15 26.45 1.58
C ARG A 138 -6.99 26.49 0.31
N SER A 139 -7.78 25.44 0.04
CA SER A 139 -8.65 25.41 -1.15
C SER A 139 -9.80 26.42 -1.08
N LEU A 140 -10.24 26.80 0.12
CA LEU A 140 -11.35 27.73 0.36
C LEU A 140 -10.90 29.13 0.79
N ALA A 141 -9.60 29.42 0.75
CA ALA A 141 -9.03 30.63 1.35
C ALA A 141 -9.59 31.92 0.75
N GLN A 142 -9.89 31.93 -0.56
CA GLN A 142 -10.47 33.10 -1.23
C GLN A 142 -11.88 33.41 -0.71
N ASP A 143 -12.74 32.39 -0.66
CA ASP A 143 -14.12 32.54 -0.18
C ASP A 143 -14.16 32.84 1.32
N TYR A 144 -13.29 32.20 2.10
CA TYR A 144 -13.23 32.37 3.55
C TYR A 144 -13.03 33.83 3.96
N ASN A 145 -12.24 34.59 3.20
CA ASN A 145 -11.96 36.00 3.48
C ASN A 145 -13.15 36.93 3.17
N MET A 146 -14.11 36.51 2.35
CA MET A 146 -15.30 37.27 1.97
C MET A 146 -16.48 37.03 2.92
N MET A 147 -16.43 35.96 3.72
CA MET A 147 -17.50 35.58 4.66
C MET A 147 -17.49 36.42 5.94
N ASP A 148 -18.66 36.58 6.57
CA ASP A 148 -18.77 37.10 7.93
C ASP A 148 -18.25 36.10 8.99
N PHE A 149 -18.12 36.56 10.24
CA PHE A 149 -17.59 35.75 11.34
C PHE A 149 -18.40 34.47 11.61
N LYS A 150 -19.74 34.55 11.54
CA LYS A 150 -20.62 33.41 11.80
C LYS A 150 -20.48 32.37 10.70
N ALA A 151 -20.45 32.81 9.44
CA ALA A 151 -20.23 31.94 8.29
C ALA A 151 -18.84 31.26 8.33
N ARG A 152 -17.78 32.00 8.68
CA ARG A 152 -16.43 31.42 8.87
C ARG A 152 -16.39 30.36 9.96
N SER A 153 -17.02 30.62 11.10
CA SER A 153 -17.10 29.66 12.20
C SER A 153 -17.85 28.39 11.78
N ALA A 154 -18.98 28.53 11.09
CA ALA A 154 -19.76 27.40 10.60
C ALA A 154 -18.97 26.57 9.57
N LEU A 155 -18.24 27.24 8.67
CA LEU A 155 -17.38 26.57 7.69
C LEU A 155 -16.26 25.78 8.39
N LEU A 156 -15.61 26.35 9.40
CA LEU A 156 -14.56 25.67 10.16
C LEU A 156 -15.09 24.42 10.86
N SER A 157 -16.25 24.51 11.51
CA SER A 157 -16.90 23.34 12.15
C SER A 157 -17.22 22.26 11.11
N ALA A 158 -17.79 22.63 9.97
CA ALA A 158 -18.08 21.68 8.90
C ALA A 158 -16.81 20.99 8.36
N ILE A 159 -15.73 21.75 8.13
CA ILE A 159 -14.44 21.17 7.69
C ILE A 159 -13.88 20.21 8.75
N GLN A 160 -13.99 20.56 10.03
CA GLN A 160 -13.51 19.70 11.12
C GLN A 160 -14.30 18.39 11.19
N GLU A 161 -15.63 18.45 11.06
CA GLU A 161 -16.51 17.28 11.02
C GLU A 161 -16.25 16.41 9.79
N ASP A 162 -16.10 17.01 8.61
CA ASP A 162 -15.76 16.32 7.37
C ASP A 162 -14.40 15.61 7.50
N CYS A 163 -13.39 16.30 8.04
CA CYS A 163 -12.08 15.69 8.26
C CYS A 163 -12.14 14.59 9.31
N ALA A 164 -12.85 14.77 10.43
CA ALA A 164 -13.01 13.74 11.45
C ALA A 164 -13.68 12.48 10.87
N SER A 165 -14.72 12.65 10.03
CA SER A 165 -15.41 11.52 9.38
C SER A 165 -14.58 10.80 8.30
N ASN A 166 -13.56 11.46 7.78
CA ASN A 166 -12.65 10.89 6.79
C ASN A 166 -11.32 10.39 7.38
N THR A 167 -11.07 10.65 8.66
CA THR A 167 -9.90 10.11 9.35
C THR A 167 -10.08 8.64 9.73
N GLY A 168 -8.97 7.93 9.85
CA GLY A 168 -8.94 6.50 10.12
C GLY A 168 -7.58 6.01 10.58
N VAL A 169 -7.43 4.71 10.75
CA VAL A 169 -6.20 4.05 11.17
C VAL A 169 -5.63 3.22 10.03
N CYS A 170 -4.35 3.43 9.72
CA CYS A 170 -3.61 2.59 8.80
C CYS A 170 -3.25 1.27 9.48
N LEU A 171 -3.53 0.14 8.82
CA LEU A 171 -3.40 -1.19 9.39
C LEU A 171 -2.11 -1.87 8.90
N SER A 172 -2.02 -2.14 7.60
CA SER A 172 -0.89 -2.86 7.01
C SER A 172 -0.60 -2.43 5.58
N THR A 173 0.56 -2.83 5.09
CA THR A 173 0.96 -2.72 3.68
C THR A 173 1.25 -4.11 3.13
N GLN A 174 0.89 -4.34 1.87
CA GLN A 174 1.04 -5.63 1.20
C GLN A 174 1.63 -5.39 -0.18
N ALA A 175 2.57 -6.24 -0.56
CA ALA A 175 3.10 -6.29 -1.92
C ALA A 175 2.45 -7.48 -2.63
N ALA A 176 1.94 -7.24 -3.84
CA ALA A 176 1.42 -8.29 -4.69
C ALA A 176 2.57 -9.20 -5.19
N PRO A 177 2.27 -10.44 -5.61
CA PRO A 177 3.26 -11.32 -6.22
C PRO A 177 4.00 -10.65 -7.38
N ILE A 178 5.33 -10.81 -7.43
CA ILE A 178 6.17 -10.22 -8.46
C ILE A 178 5.86 -10.88 -9.80
N LYS A 179 5.42 -10.08 -10.77
CA LYS A 179 5.15 -10.52 -12.15
C LYS A 179 6.29 -10.07 -13.05
N CYS A 180 7.00 -11.03 -13.64
CA CYS A 180 8.06 -10.76 -14.60
C CYS A 180 7.57 -11.04 -16.02
N HIS A 181 7.86 -10.12 -16.94
CA HIS A 181 7.59 -10.28 -18.36
C HIS A 181 8.78 -9.81 -19.17
N VAL A 182 8.90 -10.35 -20.38
CA VAL A 182 9.93 -10.01 -21.34
C VAL A 182 9.38 -8.88 -22.20
N ASP A 183 10.03 -7.71 -22.18
CA ASP A 183 9.62 -6.57 -23.01
C ASP A 183 10.09 -6.84 -24.45
N ARG A 184 9.22 -7.48 -25.24
CA ARG A 184 9.51 -7.74 -26.65
C ARG A 184 9.24 -6.46 -27.44
N PRO A 185 10.23 -5.92 -28.16
CA PRO A 185 10.00 -4.78 -29.04
C PRO A 185 8.88 -5.10 -30.05
N PRO A 186 7.96 -4.15 -30.33
CA PRO A 186 6.81 -4.37 -31.20
C PRO A 186 7.15 -4.75 -32.65
N ASP A 187 8.41 -4.58 -33.07
CA ASP A 187 8.90 -4.94 -34.41
C ASP A 187 9.16 -6.46 -34.60
N LEU A 188 8.99 -7.27 -33.55
CA LEU A 188 9.06 -8.74 -33.61
C LEU A 188 7.69 -9.36 -33.33
N ALA A 189 6.66 -8.90 -34.04
CA ALA A 189 5.42 -9.67 -34.15
C ALA A 189 5.74 -11.07 -34.69
N PRO A 190 5.16 -12.15 -34.14
CA PRO A 190 5.33 -13.47 -34.74
C PRO A 190 4.85 -13.41 -36.19
N GLU A 191 5.64 -13.95 -37.12
CA GLU A 191 5.11 -14.25 -38.45
C GLU A 191 3.85 -15.09 -38.24
N SER A 192 2.69 -14.51 -38.58
CA SER A 192 1.47 -15.27 -38.68
C SER A 192 1.78 -16.38 -39.66
N SER A 193 1.76 -17.63 -39.19
CA SER A 193 1.88 -18.81 -40.02
C SER A 193 0.75 -18.79 -41.06
N SER A 194 1.01 -18.17 -42.21
CA SER A 194 0.25 -18.41 -43.41
C SER A 194 0.77 -19.72 -44.00
N GLU A 195 0.18 -20.84 -43.59
CA GLU A 195 0.13 -22.01 -44.45
C GLU A 195 -1.32 -22.28 -44.82
N SER A 196 -1.59 -21.94 -46.08
CA SER A 196 -2.74 -22.32 -46.87
C SER A 196 -2.75 -23.83 -47.10
N SER A 197 -3.94 -24.45 -47.05
CA SER A 197 -4.53 -25.22 -48.16
C SER A 197 -5.28 -26.46 -47.68
N GLY A 198 -6.55 -26.54 -48.04
CA GLY A 198 -7.45 -27.67 -47.76
C GLY A 198 -8.80 -27.43 -48.40
N ALA A 199 -8.83 -27.53 -49.73
CA ALA A 199 -9.97 -27.35 -50.62
C ALA A 199 -11.22 -28.20 -50.24
N GLY A 200 -12.40 -27.64 -50.54
CA GLY A 200 -13.70 -28.31 -50.40
C GLY A 200 -14.84 -27.51 -51.04
N GLU A 201 -14.83 -27.46 -52.36
CA GLU A 201 -15.82 -26.85 -53.26
C GLU A 201 -17.15 -27.66 -53.35
N LYS A 202 -18.31 -26.96 -53.29
CA LYS A 202 -19.55 -27.14 -54.09
C LYS A 202 -20.69 -26.22 -53.56
N LYS A 203 -21.10 -25.16 -54.27
CA LYS A 203 -22.28 -25.05 -55.20
C LYS A 203 -23.57 -25.64 -54.60
N GLU A 204 -24.67 -24.90 -54.40
CA GLU A 204 -25.65 -24.37 -55.39
C GLU A 204 -26.65 -23.44 -54.62
N GLU A 205 -26.86 -22.17 -54.97
CA GLU A 205 -27.87 -21.60 -55.90
C GLU A 205 -29.37 -21.77 -55.52
N LYS A 206 -30.03 -20.66 -55.13
CA LYS A 206 -31.35 -20.13 -55.62
C LYS A 206 -31.92 -19.15 -54.58
N LYS A 207 -31.93 -17.83 -54.81
CA LYS A 207 -32.92 -17.06 -55.59
C LYS A 207 -34.36 -17.29 -55.11
N LYS A 208 -34.87 -16.43 -54.24
CA LYS A 208 -35.80 -15.32 -54.55
C LYS A 208 -36.33 -14.70 -53.26
#